data_AF-A0AAJ2JSA2-F1
#
_entry.id   AF-A0AAJ2JSA2-F1
#
_cell.length_a   1.000
_cell.length_b   1.000
_cell.length_c   1.000
_cell.angle_alpha   90.00
_cell.angle_beta   90.00
_cell.angle_gamma   90.00
#
_symmetry.space_group_name_H-M   'P 1'
#
loop_
_entity.id
_entity.type
_entity.pdbx_description
1 polymer ?
#
loop_
_entity_poly.entity_id
_entity_poly.type
_entity_poly.pdbx_seq_one_letter_code
_entity_poly.pdbx_strand_id
1 'polypeptide(L)'
;MEKIKEVLVFLLFFLLLTINVSLAQSGGGTTTMNEIRETLVNIAKDLIPVLFILGFIVLLFIVAKGGMPSLPGLPGGGGINLGLILYAVVLFLLFMLPLFIPYPTILEVPENMKVSPLPPLAANVFLMLGLPEQWMYVPAIIYLFILPFAAIYTLVWTFLQMLEVFTHVSPNVNRVLAFIIAFLTIPMGWFVKTVWVLFSFMGIFSVVVFAAIFLIGVFFRGFVVATKEYVKTFKTYENVWNELQSKLDELQKRVDNLSSEDIEREVNRLSEKYGALYPKLKDLAFQVLDAKGVENKRKVVKEFKL
;
A
#
# COMPACT_ATOMS: atom_id res chain seq x y z
N MET A 1 11.83 -11.56 13.89
CA MET A 1 11.31 -12.85 13.37
C MET A 1 9.82 -12.77 13.04
N GLU A 2 9.01 -12.14 13.88
CA GLU A 2 7.56 -11.94 13.68
C GLU A 2 7.21 -11.20 12.37
N LYS A 3 7.90 -10.10 12.06
CA LYS A 3 7.71 -9.34 10.81
C LYS A 3 8.07 -10.11 9.52
N ILE A 4 8.91 -11.15 9.63
CA ILE A 4 9.27 -12.01 8.48
C ILE A 4 8.12 -12.98 8.20
N LYS A 5 7.43 -13.46 9.25
CA LYS A 5 6.23 -14.30 9.10
C LYS A 5 5.09 -13.53 8.45
N GLU A 6 4.88 -12.26 8.81
CA GLU A 6 3.83 -11.41 8.20
C GLU A 6 4.05 -11.20 6.70
N VAL A 7 5.31 -10.95 6.27
CA VAL A 7 5.66 -10.81 4.85
C VAL A 7 5.47 -12.14 4.09
N LEU A 8 5.84 -13.27 4.70
CA LEU A 8 5.64 -14.59 4.11
C LEU A 8 4.15 -14.94 3.94
N VAL A 9 3.31 -14.62 4.93
CA VAL A 9 1.86 -14.85 4.87
C VAL A 9 1.23 -13.97 3.79
N PHE A 10 1.65 -12.71 3.66
CA PHE A 10 1.19 -11.81 2.60
C PHE A 10 1.60 -12.30 1.20
N LEU A 11 2.84 -12.76 1.04
CA LEU A 11 3.33 -13.34 -0.22
C LEU A 11 2.54 -14.59 -0.60
N LEU A 12 2.30 -15.48 0.37
CA LEU A 12 1.52 -16.70 0.17
C LEU A 12 0.08 -16.37 -0.26
N PHE A 13 -0.55 -15.39 0.39
CA PHE A 13 -1.89 -14.93 0.07
C PHE A 13 -1.98 -14.33 -1.34
N PHE A 14 -1.01 -13.49 -1.72
CA PHE A 14 -0.95 -12.90 -3.05
C PHE A 14 -0.76 -13.95 -4.16
N LEU A 15 0.07 -14.95 -3.90
CA LEU A 15 0.34 -16.06 -4.81
C LEU A 15 -0.89 -16.98 -4.97
N LEU A 16 -1.65 -17.19 -3.89
CA LEU A 16 -2.94 -17.89 -3.94
C LEU A 16 -4.00 -17.12 -4.73
N LEU A 17 -4.01 -15.78 -4.63
CA LEU A 17 -4.95 -14.92 -5.35
C LEU A 17 -4.71 -14.97 -6.87
N THR A 18 -3.45 -14.90 -7.30
CA THR A 18 -3.10 -14.96 -8.73
C THR A 18 -3.36 -16.34 -9.33
N ILE A 19 -3.08 -17.42 -8.59
CA ILE A 19 -3.38 -18.79 -9.03
C ILE A 19 -4.90 -19.00 -9.20
N ASN A 20 -5.73 -18.49 -8.28
CA ASN A 20 -7.18 -18.65 -8.34
C ASN A 20 -7.81 -17.92 -9.54
N VAL A 21 -7.29 -16.76 -9.92
CA VAL A 21 -7.79 -16.02 -11.10
C VAL A 21 -7.51 -16.78 -12.39
N SER A 22 -6.33 -17.38 -12.55
CA SER A 22 -6.00 -18.22 -13.72
C SER A 22 -6.82 -19.52 -13.76
N LEU A 23 -7.05 -20.16 -12.61
CA LEU A 23 -7.89 -21.37 -12.53
C LEU A 23 -9.37 -21.08 -12.83
N ALA A 24 -9.90 -19.94 -12.41
CA ALA A 24 -11.27 -19.54 -12.69
C ALA A 24 -11.54 -19.30 -14.19
N GLN A 25 -10.51 -18.97 -14.97
CA GLN A 25 -10.62 -18.76 -16.42
C GLN A 25 -10.53 -20.08 -17.23
N SER A 26 -10.08 -21.20 -16.64
CA SER A 26 -9.91 -22.48 -17.35
C SER A 26 -11.09 -23.46 -17.20
N GLY A 27 -12.21 -23.04 -16.59
CA GLY A 27 -13.32 -23.93 -16.26
C GLY A 27 -14.33 -24.10 -17.40
N GLY A 28 -14.31 -25.26 -18.08
CA GLY A 28 -15.41 -25.63 -18.97
C GLY A 28 -15.36 -26.93 -19.79
N GLY A 29 -14.24 -27.68 -19.85
CA GLY A 29 -14.15 -28.85 -20.72
C GLY A 29 -13.24 -29.96 -20.20
N THR A 30 -13.56 -31.21 -20.56
CA THR A 30 -12.77 -32.42 -20.26
C THR A 30 -11.34 -32.27 -20.78
N THR A 31 -10.44 -31.93 -19.86
CA THR A 31 -9.10 -31.44 -20.17
C THR A 31 -8.16 -32.62 -20.47
N THR A 32 -7.52 -32.60 -21.64
CA THR A 32 -6.51 -33.60 -22.00
C THR A 32 -5.17 -33.31 -21.31
N MET A 33 -4.31 -34.31 -21.10
CA MET A 33 -3.02 -34.13 -20.43
C MET A 33 -2.10 -33.08 -21.11
N ASN A 34 -2.28 -32.86 -22.41
CA ASN A 34 -1.53 -31.83 -23.15
C ASN A 34 -1.99 -30.42 -22.79
N GLU A 35 -3.29 -30.20 -22.59
CA GLU A 35 -3.85 -28.91 -22.15
C GLU A 35 -3.41 -28.57 -20.73
N ILE A 36 -3.28 -29.56 -19.84
CA ILE A 36 -2.75 -29.36 -18.48
C ILE A 36 -1.31 -28.86 -18.54
N ARG A 37 -0.46 -29.44 -19.40
CA ARG A 37 0.93 -29.02 -19.57
C ARG A 37 1.02 -27.61 -20.15
N GLU A 38 0.19 -27.28 -21.13
CA GLU A 38 0.17 -25.95 -21.76
C GLU A 38 -0.31 -24.89 -20.78
N THR A 39 -1.33 -25.21 -19.99
CA THR A 39 -1.83 -24.36 -18.89
C THR A 39 -0.74 -24.12 -17.85
N LEU A 40 0.02 -25.16 -17.45
CA LEU A 40 1.14 -25.02 -16.51
C LEU A 40 2.28 -24.15 -17.06
N VAL A 41 2.60 -24.28 -18.34
CA VAL A 41 3.63 -23.46 -19.00
C VAL A 41 3.18 -22.00 -19.10
N ASN A 42 1.91 -21.75 -19.40
CA ASN A 42 1.36 -20.39 -19.47
C ASN A 42 1.29 -19.77 -18.07
N ILE A 43 0.85 -20.52 -17.05
CA ILE A 43 0.90 -20.10 -15.64
C ILE A 43 2.34 -19.77 -15.23
N ALA A 44 3.33 -20.60 -15.59
CA ALA A 44 4.73 -20.34 -15.27
C ALA A 44 5.27 -19.08 -15.97
N LYS A 45 4.91 -18.87 -17.24
CA LYS A 45 5.25 -17.65 -18.00
C LYS A 45 4.62 -16.41 -17.38
N ASP A 46 3.40 -16.51 -16.88
CA ASP A 46 2.68 -15.40 -16.23
C ASP A 46 3.19 -15.14 -14.79
N LEU A 47 3.69 -16.18 -14.11
CA LEU A 47 4.31 -16.08 -12.78
C LEU A 47 5.71 -15.47 -12.81
N ILE A 48 6.47 -15.62 -13.90
CA ILE A 48 7.83 -15.06 -14.00
C ILE A 48 7.86 -13.53 -13.80
N PRO A 49 7.01 -12.72 -14.46
CA PRO A 49 6.90 -11.28 -14.19
C PRO A 49 6.51 -10.96 -12.75
N VAL A 50 5.60 -11.74 -12.15
CA VAL A 50 5.12 -11.52 -10.78
C VAL A 50 6.22 -11.84 -9.76
N LEU A 51 6.95 -12.93 -9.94
CA LEU A 51 8.10 -13.28 -9.10
C LEU A 51 9.22 -12.26 -9.23
N PHE A 52 9.41 -11.69 -10.42
CA PHE A 52 10.38 -10.63 -10.67
C PHE A 52 10.00 -9.32 -9.95
N ILE A 53 8.72 -8.91 -10.03
CA ILE A 53 8.19 -7.75 -9.31
C ILE A 53 8.29 -7.95 -7.79
N LEU A 54 8.00 -9.15 -7.29
CA LEU A 54 8.13 -9.50 -5.88
C LEU A 54 9.58 -9.45 -5.41
N GLY A 55 10.52 -10.01 -6.20
CA GLY A 55 11.95 -9.88 -5.94
C GLY A 55 12.43 -8.43 -5.91
N PHE A 56 11.90 -7.60 -6.81
CA PHE A 56 12.16 -6.17 -6.89
C PHE A 56 11.61 -5.38 -5.68
N ILE A 57 10.40 -5.69 -5.20
CA ILE A 57 9.82 -5.07 -3.99
C ILE A 57 10.62 -5.45 -2.74
N VAL A 58 11.03 -6.72 -2.61
CA VAL A 58 11.89 -7.18 -1.50
C VAL A 58 13.23 -6.46 -1.54
N LEU A 59 13.83 -6.31 -2.73
CA LEU A 59 15.08 -5.56 -2.93
C LEU A 59 14.93 -4.07 -2.54
N LEU A 60 13.86 -3.40 -3.00
CA LEU A 60 13.55 -2.01 -2.63
C LEU A 60 13.35 -1.85 -1.13
N PHE A 61 12.73 -2.82 -0.47
CA PHE A 61 12.51 -2.79 0.98
C PHE A 61 13.82 -2.97 1.77
N ILE A 62 14.75 -3.76 1.26
CA ILE A 62 16.11 -3.91 1.81
C ILE A 62 16.90 -2.59 1.65
N VAL A 63 16.74 -1.90 0.52
CA VAL A 63 17.40 -0.61 0.24
C VAL A 63 16.77 0.54 1.05
N ALA A 64 15.45 0.58 1.19
CA ALA A 64 14.71 1.65 1.86
C ALA A 64 14.85 1.65 3.40
N LYS A 65 15.21 0.51 4.01
CA LYS A 65 15.41 0.42 5.48
C LYS A 65 16.71 1.03 6.01
N GLY A 66 17.52 1.65 5.16
CA GLY A 66 18.49 2.66 5.58
C GLY A 66 19.85 2.10 5.99
N GLY A 67 20.84 2.42 5.15
CA GLY A 67 22.26 2.38 5.48
C GLY A 67 23.03 1.31 4.72
N MET A 68 23.59 1.63 3.55
CA MET A 68 24.84 0.96 3.19
C MET A 68 25.92 1.52 4.13
N PRO A 69 26.60 0.68 4.93
CA PRO A 69 27.75 1.14 5.67
C PRO A 69 28.75 1.68 4.64
N SER A 70 29.16 2.93 4.80
CA SER A 70 30.42 3.37 4.23
C SER A 70 31.47 2.39 4.73
N LEU A 71 31.99 1.53 3.86
CA LEU A 71 33.03 0.57 4.21
C LEU A 71 34.21 1.37 4.77
N PRO A 72 34.50 1.31 6.08
CA PRO A 72 35.61 2.05 6.66
C PRO A 72 36.89 1.36 6.20
N GLY A 73 37.72 2.04 5.42
CA GLY A 73 39.07 1.55 5.10
C GLY A 73 39.48 1.51 3.64
N LEU A 74 38.78 2.18 2.71
CA LEU A 74 39.30 2.41 1.36
C LEU A 74 39.75 3.87 1.21
N PRO A 75 41.06 4.15 1.33
CA PRO A 75 41.62 5.46 1.05
C PRO A 75 41.74 5.62 -0.47
N GLY A 76 40.89 6.48 -1.05
CA GLY A 76 40.89 6.78 -2.48
C GLY A 76 39.48 6.92 -3.04
N GLY A 77 38.98 8.17 -3.09
CA GLY A 77 37.72 8.51 -3.73
C GLY A 77 37.68 8.08 -5.20
N GLY A 78 36.55 7.51 -5.61
CA GLY A 78 36.34 7.00 -6.97
C GLY A 78 35.52 5.70 -7.06
N GLY A 79 34.95 5.21 -5.95
CA GLY A 79 34.05 4.05 -5.99
C GLY A 79 32.77 4.38 -6.75
N ILE A 80 32.47 3.59 -7.79
CA ILE A 80 31.30 3.77 -8.64
C ILE A 80 30.05 3.77 -7.75
N ASN A 81 29.32 4.88 -7.79
CA ASN A 81 28.12 5.08 -6.98
C ASN A 81 27.11 3.96 -7.30
N LEU A 82 26.97 3.02 -6.37
CA LEU A 82 26.16 1.82 -6.54
C LEU A 82 24.68 2.17 -6.78
N GLY A 83 24.23 3.34 -6.30
CA GLY A 83 22.92 3.92 -6.63
C GLY A 83 22.81 4.37 -8.09
N LEU A 84 23.90 4.83 -8.70
CA LEU A 84 23.97 5.21 -10.11
C LEU A 84 24.03 3.96 -11.01
N ILE A 85 24.74 2.90 -10.59
CA ILE A 85 24.67 1.58 -11.24
C ILE A 85 23.26 1.01 -11.15
N LEU A 86 22.63 1.06 -9.97
CA LEU A 86 21.27 0.57 -9.76
C LEU A 86 20.26 1.36 -10.61
N TYR A 87 20.39 2.69 -10.64
CA TYR A 87 19.58 3.57 -11.50
C TYR A 87 19.79 3.22 -12.97
N ALA A 88 21.04 3.02 -13.42
CA ALA A 88 21.35 2.62 -14.79
C ALA A 88 20.80 1.23 -15.15
N VAL A 89 20.80 0.28 -14.21
CA VAL A 89 20.20 -1.06 -14.39
C VAL A 89 18.67 -0.97 -14.45
N VAL A 90 18.04 -0.14 -13.62
CA VAL A 90 16.59 0.12 -13.68
C VAL A 90 16.22 0.79 -15.00
N LEU A 91 16.99 1.78 -15.44
CA LEU A 91 16.85 2.41 -16.75
C LEU A 91 16.99 1.36 -17.85
N PHE A 92 18.06 0.56 -17.82
CA PHE A 92 18.30 -0.51 -18.79
C PHE A 92 17.14 -1.52 -18.83
N LEU A 93 16.64 -1.97 -17.68
CA LEU A 93 15.50 -2.88 -17.60
C LEU A 93 14.20 -2.23 -18.12
N LEU A 94 13.96 -0.96 -17.83
CA LEU A 94 12.81 -0.21 -18.34
C LEU A 94 12.81 -0.15 -19.88
N PHE A 95 14.00 -0.07 -20.51
CA PHE A 95 14.14 -0.06 -21.97
C PHE A 95 14.25 -1.48 -22.58
N MET A 96 14.74 -2.47 -21.84
CA MET A 96 14.93 -3.85 -22.33
C MET A 96 13.71 -4.75 -22.11
N LEU A 97 12.96 -4.61 -21.02
CA LEU A 97 11.75 -5.40 -20.78
C LEU A 97 10.72 -5.31 -21.93
N PRO A 98 10.45 -4.13 -22.52
CA PRO A 98 9.54 -4.01 -23.67
C PRO A 98 9.95 -4.85 -24.89
N LEU A 99 11.24 -5.20 -25.02
CA LEU A 99 11.72 -6.03 -26.14
C LEU A 99 11.25 -7.47 -26.06
N PHE A 100 11.04 -7.98 -24.84
CA PHE A 100 10.71 -9.38 -24.60
C PHE A 100 9.20 -9.63 -24.53
N ILE A 101 8.39 -8.56 -24.52
CA ILE A 101 6.94 -8.67 -24.58
C ILE A 101 6.54 -8.74 -26.06
N PRO A 102 6.09 -9.91 -26.57
CA PRO A 102 5.63 -10.02 -27.94
C PRO A 102 4.42 -9.11 -28.10
N TYR A 103 4.61 -8.05 -28.89
CA TYR A 103 3.54 -7.10 -29.18
C TYR A 103 2.68 -7.68 -30.29
N PRO A 104 1.34 -7.55 -30.23
CA PRO A 104 0.50 -7.91 -31.35
C PRO A 104 0.98 -7.12 -32.57
N THR A 105 1.51 -7.84 -33.55
CA THR A 105 2.21 -7.28 -34.73
C THR A 105 1.26 -6.51 -35.64
N ILE A 106 -0.05 -6.62 -35.39
CA ILE A 106 -1.10 -5.96 -36.14
C ILE A 106 -2.15 -5.52 -35.11
N LEU A 107 -2.10 -4.23 -34.73
CA LEU A 107 -3.25 -3.56 -34.12
C LEU A 107 -4.27 -3.39 -35.26
N GLU A 108 -4.96 -4.46 -35.63
CA GLU A 108 -6.20 -4.32 -36.39
C GLU A 108 -7.08 -3.39 -35.57
N VAL A 109 -7.47 -2.27 -36.19
CA VAL A 109 -8.30 -1.29 -35.52
C VAL A 109 -9.61 -1.96 -35.18
N PRO A 110 -9.99 -2.05 -33.89
CA PRO A 110 -11.25 -2.65 -33.49
C PRO A 110 -12.43 -2.03 -34.27
N GLU A 111 -13.41 -2.85 -34.65
CA GLU A 111 -14.55 -2.38 -35.46
C GLU A 111 -15.29 -1.20 -34.81
N ASN A 112 -15.35 -1.17 -33.46
CA ASN A 112 -15.94 -0.06 -32.71
C ASN A 112 -15.16 1.27 -32.79
N MET A 113 -13.94 1.28 -33.35
CA MET A 113 -13.14 2.50 -33.59
C MET A 113 -13.26 3.00 -35.03
N LYS A 114 -13.85 2.22 -35.96
CA LYS A 114 -14.04 2.58 -37.37
C LYS A 114 -15.33 3.40 -37.62
N VAL A 115 -15.69 4.27 -36.68
CA VAL A 115 -17.01 4.93 -36.67
C VAL A 115 -17.06 6.18 -37.55
N SER A 116 -15.98 6.96 -37.59
CA SER A 116 -15.95 8.24 -38.30
C SER A 116 -14.67 8.35 -39.11
N PRO A 117 -14.71 8.18 -40.45
CA PRO A 117 -13.53 8.34 -41.28
C PRO A 117 -13.04 9.79 -41.23
N LEU A 118 -11.74 9.99 -41.39
CA LEU A 118 -11.16 11.32 -41.50
C LEU A 118 -11.54 11.98 -42.82
N PRO A 119 -11.62 13.33 -42.86
CA PRO A 119 -11.73 14.05 -44.12
C PRO A 119 -10.58 13.64 -45.07
N PRO A 120 -10.84 13.51 -46.39
CA PRO A 120 -9.84 12.99 -47.35
C PRO A 120 -8.50 13.73 -47.31
N LEU A 121 -8.54 15.05 -47.11
CA LEU A 121 -7.33 15.86 -47.00
C LEU A 121 -6.47 15.47 -45.79
N ALA A 122 -7.10 15.28 -44.62
CA ALA A 122 -6.40 14.86 -43.41
C ALA A 122 -5.89 13.42 -43.55
N ALA A 123 -6.71 12.51 -44.07
CA ALA A 123 -6.33 11.13 -44.31
C ALA A 123 -5.10 11.04 -45.23
N ASN A 124 -5.09 11.78 -46.35
CA ASN A 124 -3.96 11.81 -47.28
C ASN A 124 -2.68 12.34 -46.62
N VAL A 125 -2.77 13.37 -45.78
CA VAL A 125 -1.61 13.87 -45.02
C VAL A 125 -1.07 12.77 -44.11
N PHE A 126 -1.92 12.09 -43.33
CA PHE A 126 -1.49 11.03 -42.43
C PHE A 126 -0.91 9.80 -43.15
N LEU A 127 -1.48 9.43 -44.30
CA LEU A 127 -0.95 8.39 -45.18
C LEU A 127 0.43 8.76 -45.72
N MET A 128 0.64 10.01 -46.14
CA MET A 128 1.95 10.51 -46.58
C MET A 128 3.00 10.49 -45.45
N LEU A 129 2.56 10.61 -44.19
CA LEU A 129 3.42 10.45 -43.01
C LEU A 129 3.72 8.97 -42.69
N GLY A 130 3.22 8.03 -43.49
CA GLY A 130 3.48 6.60 -43.36
C GLY A 130 2.55 5.87 -42.39
N LEU A 131 1.42 6.46 -42.01
CA LEU A 131 0.46 5.80 -41.12
C LEU A 131 -0.41 4.78 -41.88
N PRO A 132 -0.82 3.67 -41.23
CA PRO A 132 -1.68 2.66 -41.85
C PRO A 132 -3.06 3.21 -42.24
N GLU A 133 -3.59 2.77 -43.38
CA GLU A 133 -4.92 3.17 -43.86
C GLU A 133 -6.04 2.84 -42.87
N GLN A 134 -5.91 1.70 -42.17
CA GLN A 134 -6.84 1.28 -41.12
C GLN A 134 -6.96 2.27 -39.96
N TRP A 135 -6.00 3.19 -39.76
CA TRP A 135 -6.04 4.21 -38.70
C TRP A 135 -6.78 5.49 -39.12
N MET A 136 -7.27 5.58 -40.36
CA MET A 136 -7.89 6.80 -40.92
C MET A 136 -9.32 7.06 -40.41
N TYR A 137 -9.56 6.73 -39.14
CA TYR A 137 -10.79 7.02 -38.41
C TYR A 137 -10.46 7.89 -37.21
N VAL A 138 -11.35 8.83 -36.88
CA VAL A 138 -11.13 9.83 -35.81
C VAL A 138 -10.78 9.18 -34.47
N PRO A 139 -11.48 8.16 -33.96
CA PRO A 139 -11.09 7.52 -32.70
C PRO A 139 -9.73 6.82 -32.83
N ALA A 140 -9.51 6.08 -33.92
CA ALA A 140 -8.28 5.33 -34.14
C ALA A 140 -7.05 6.25 -34.17
N ILE A 141 -7.08 7.35 -34.94
CA ILE A 141 -5.96 8.27 -35.03
C ILE A 141 -5.67 8.97 -33.70
N ILE A 142 -6.71 9.29 -32.91
CA ILE A 142 -6.54 9.92 -31.60
C ILE A 142 -5.80 8.96 -30.66
N TYR A 143 -6.28 7.72 -30.54
CA TYR A 143 -5.75 6.76 -29.57
C TYR A 143 -4.43 6.11 -30.00
N LEU A 144 -4.27 5.81 -31.30
CA LEU A 144 -3.11 5.08 -31.82
C LEU A 144 -1.97 5.99 -32.23
N PHE A 145 -2.23 7.28 -32.50
CA PHE A 145 -1.22 8.21 -32.98
C PHE A 145 -1.09 9.48 -32.12
N ILE A 146 -2.15 10.29 -31.99
CA ILE A 146 -2.05 11.62 -31.34
C ILE A 146 -1.69 11.50 -29.86
N LEU A 147 -2.38 10.64 -29.11
CA LEU A 147 -2.12 10.43 -27.68
C LEU A 147 -0.70 9.93 -27.42
N PRO A 148 -0.24 8.84 -28.07
CA PRO A 148 1.14 8.39 -27.95
C PRO A 148 2.14 9.49 -28.32
N PHE A 149 1.93 10.19 -29.45
CA PHE A 149 2.80 11.28 -29.91
C PHE A 149 2.93 12.41 -28.89
N ALA A 150 1.81 12.88 -28.34
CA ALA A 150 1.81 13.93 -27.32
C ALA A 150 2.52 13.50 -26.03
N ALA A 151 2.39 12.23 -25.64
CA ALA A 151 3.09 11.67 -24.50
C ALA A 151 4.63 11.66 -24.72
N ILE A 152 5.10 11.22 -25.90
CA ILE A 152 6.54 11.27 -26.25
C ILE A 152 7.05 12.67 -26.19
N TYR A 153 6.34 13.55 -26.88
CA TYR A 153 6.73 14.92 -27.07
C TYR A 153 6.93 15.58 -25.70
N THR A 154 5.98 15.38 -24.80
CA THR A 154 6.04 15.92 -23.44
C THR A 154 7.17 15.31 -22.62
N LEU A 155 7.37 13.99 -22.70
CA LEU A 155 8.42 13.28 -21.96
C LEU A 155 9.81 13.73 -22.42
N VAL A 156 10.06 13.68 -23.73
CA VAL A 156 11.33 14.11 -24.34
C VAL A 156 11.57 15.59 -24.08
N TRP A 157 10.54 16.43 -24.20
CA TRP A 157 10.67 17.85 -23.90
C TRP A 157 11.07 18.10 -22.44
N THR A 158 10.39 17.44 -21.50
CA THR A 158 10.70 17.54 -20.06
C THR A 158 12.10 17.02 -19.77
N PHE A 159 12.50 15.92 -20.40
CA PHE A 159 13.85 15.36 -20.28
C PHE A 159 14.93 16.31 -20.79
N LEU A 160 14.73 16.90 -21.98
CA LEU A 160 15.65 17.90 -22.54
C LEU A 160 15.74 19.16 -21.67
N GLN A 161 14.64 19.55 -21.01
CA GLN A 161 14.67 20.65 -20.04
C GLN A 161 15.48 20.29 -18.79
N MET A 162 15.26 19.10 -18.21
CA MET A 162 15.96 18.65 -17.01
C MET A 162 17.46 18.43 -17.23
N LEU A 163 17.87 17.97 -18.42
CA LEU A 163 19.28 17.79 -18.73
C LEU A 163 20.03 19.11 -18.94
N GLU A 164 19.32 20.23 -19.07
CA GLU A 164 19.92 21.56 -19.22
C GLU A 164 20.92 21.69 -20.40
N VAL A 165 20.92 20.74 -21.34
CA VAL A 165 21.90 20.63 -22.45
C VAL A 165 21.92 21.88 -23.33
N PHE A 166 20.76 22.52 -23.51
CA PHE A 166 20.60 23.75 -24.29
C PHE A 166 20.13 24.93 -23.45
N THR A 167 20.54 25.02 -22.19
CA THR A 167 20.23 26.16 -21.29
C THR A 167 20.58 27.53 -21.87
N HIS A 168 21.58 27.60 -22.74
CA HIS A 168 22.04 28.83 -23.38
C HIS A 168 21.32 29.15 -24.69
N VAL A 169 20.41 28.30 -25.16
CA VAL A 169 19.68 28.46 -26.42
C VAL A 169 18.21 28.78 -26.13
N SER A 170 17.53 29.41 -27.09
CA SER A 170 16.10 29.71 -26.99
C SER A 170 15.30 28.47 -26.57
N PRO A 171 14.39 28.57 -25.57
CA PRO A 171 13.54 27.45 -25.12
C PRO A 171 12.74 26.77 -26.23
N ASN A 172 12.54 27.46 -27.36
CA ASN A 172 11.89 26.92 -28.54
C ASN A 172 12.69 25.79 -29.21
N VAL A 173 14.03 25.77 -29.09
CA VAL A 173 14.88 24.73 -29.67
C VAL A 173 14.59 23.38 -29.01
N ASN A 174 14.45 23.34 -27.68
CA ASN A 174 14.09 22.11 -26.97
C ASN A 174 12.71 21.58 -27.38
N ARG A 175 11.77 22.47 -27.66
CA ARG A 175 10.44 22.09 -28.15
C ARG A 175 10.51 21.52 -29.56
N VAL A 176 11.22 22.17 -30.47
CA VAL A 176 11.39 21.68 -31.85
C VAL A 176 12.14 20.34 -31.85
N LEU A 177 13.18 20.20 -31.05
CA LEU A 177 13.95 18.97 -30.95
C LEU A 177 13.11 17.82 -30.37
N ALA A 178 12.33 18.07 -29.32
CA ALA A 178 11.39 17.08 -28.78
C ALA A 178 10.34 16.66 -29.81
N PHE A 179 9.85 17.61 -30.62
CA PHE A 179 8.91 17.32 -31.71
C PHE A 179 9.55 16.44 -32.78
N ILE A 180 10.77 16.76 -33.23
CA ILE A 180 11.51 15.97 -34.22
C ILE A 180 11.77 14.55 -33.69
N ILE A 181 12.22 14.41 -32.43
CA ILE A 181 12.47 13.11 -31.82
C ILE A 181 11.18 12.30 -31.74
N ALA A 182 10.08 12.89 -31.25
CA ALA A 182 8.77 12.24 -31.19
C ALA A 182 8.28 11.83 -32.59
N PHE A 183 8.53 12.66 -33.60
CA PHE A 183 8.14 12.39 -34.97
C PHE A 183 8.92 11.22 -35.57
N LEU A 184 10.23 11.18 -35.36
CA LEU A 184 11.12 10.11 -35.82
C LEU A 184 10.92 8.78 -35.08
N THR A 185 10.25 8.78 -33.92
CA THR A 185 9.97 7.54 -33.18
C THR A 185 8.71 6.81 -33.64
N ILE A 186 7.86 7.46 -34.44
CA ILE A 186 6.63 6.88 -34.99
C ILE A 186 6.89 5.67 -35.91
N PRO A 187 7.80 5.71 -36.90
CA PRO A 187 7.96 4.63 -37.88
C PRO A 187 8.54 3.34 -37.28
N MET A 188 9.21 3.41 -36.13
CA MET A 188 9.93 2.27 -35.60
C MET A 188 9.04 1.23 -34.91
N GLY A 189 7.79 1.55 -34.57
CA GLY A 189 6.85 0.67 -33.83
C GLY A 189 7.29 0.30 -32.40
N TRP A 190 8.58 0.37 -32.12
CA TRP A 190 9.26 0.22 -30.83
C TRP A 190 8.71 1.19 -29.79
N PHE A 191 8.37 2.37 -30.25
CA PHE A 191 8.00 3.46 -29.38
C PHE A 191 6.60 3.29 -28.77
N VAL A 192 5.63 2.78 -29.54
CA VAL A 192 4.30 2.41 -29.03
C VAL A 192 4.46 1.39 -27.90
N LYS A 193 5.41 0.45 -28.03
CA LYS A 193 5.75 -0.51 -26.97
C LYS A 193 6.31 0.19 -25.74
N THR A 194 7.29 1.07 -25.91
CA THR A 194 7.89 1.82 -24.79
C THR A 194 6.87 2.65 -24.03
N VAL A 195 5.96 3.35 -24.75
CA VAL A 195 4.90 4.14 -24.10
C VAL A 195 3.85 3.27 -23.44
N TRP A 196 3.46 2.15 -24.03
CA TRP A 196 2.57 1.20 -23.36
C TRP A 196 3.18 0.64 -22.07
N VAL A 197 4.47 0.31 -22.09
CA VAL A 197 5.17 -0.16 -20.90
C VAL A 197 5.30 0.95 -19.86
N LEU A 198 5.62 2.18 -20.27
CA LEU A 198 5.65 3.35 -19.37
C LEU A 198 4.28 3.63 -18.75
N PHE A 199 3.19 3.62 -19.53
CA PHE A 199 1.84 3.82 -19.01
C PHE A 199 1.40 2.67 -18.10
N SER A 200 1.72 1.43 -18.45
CA SER A 200 1.43 0.26 -17.60
C SER A 200 2.19 0.35 -16.29
N PHE A 201 3.47 0.72 -16.35
CA PHE A 201 4.32 0.94 -15.18
C PHE A 201 3.80 2.09 -14.32
N MET A 202 3.47 3.25 -14.91
CA MET A 202 2.87 4.37 -14.19
C MET A 202 1.52 4.00 -13.56
N GLY A 203 0.70 3.22 -14.26
CA GLY A 203 -0.56 2.70 -13.75
C GLY A 203 -0.34 1.83 -12.52
N ILE A 204 0.50 0.81 -12.61
CA ILE A 204 0.86 -0.07 -11.48
C ILE A 204 1.48 0.75 -10.34
N PHE A 205 2.41 1.64 -10.65
CA PHE A 205 3.08 2.49 -9.67
C PHE A 205 2.10 3.39 -8.93
N SER A 206 1.12 3.97 -9.63
CA SER A 206 0.08 4.80 -9.01
C SER A 206 -0.76 4.01 -8.00
N VAL A 207 -1.11 2.76 -8.31
CA VAL A 207 -1.86 1.86 -7.41
C VAL A 207 -1.01 1.51 -6.18
N VAL A 208 0.28 1.23 -6.36
CA VAL A 208 1.20 0.92 -5.25
C VAL A 208 1.37 2.13 -4.33
N VAL A 209 1.60 3.33 -4.89
CA VAL A 209 1.71 4.57 -4.10
C VAL A 209 0.42 4.87 -3.37
N PHE A 210 -0.73 4.70 -4.03
CA PHE A 210 -2.04 4.85 -3.40
C PHE A 210 -2.21 3.88 -2.23
N ALA A 211 -1.89 2.60 -2.41
CA ALA A 211 -1.98 1.60 -1.35
C ALA A 211 -1.04 1.93 -0.17
N ALA A 212 0.18 2.41 -0.43
CA ALA A 212 1.12 2.82 0.60
C ALA A 212 0.58 4.01 1.40
N ILE A 213 0.11 5.06 0.73
CA ILE A 213 -0.49 6.24 1.38
C ILE A 213 -1.74 5.84 2.17
N PHE A 214 -2.58 4.96 1.60
CA PHE A 214 -3.78 4.46 2.26
C PHE A 214 -3.46 3.69 3.53
N LEU A 215 -2.53 2.73 3.47
CA LEU A 215 -2.10 1.95 4.64
C LEU A 215 -1.50 2.86 5.71
N ILE A 216 -0.59 3.76 5.33
CA ILE A 216 -0.01 4.74 6.27
C ILE A 216 -1.12 5.60 6.88
N GLY A 217 -2.02 6.15 6.07
CA GLY A 217 -3.12 6.99 6.53
C GLY A 217 -4.05 6.27 7.51
N VAL A 218 -4.44 5.03 7.20
CA VAL A 218 -5.30 4.20 8.07
C VAL A 218 -4.57 3.82 9.35
N PHE A 219 -3.30 3.40 9.28
CA PHE A 219 -2.53 3.03 10.47
C PHE A 219 -2.29 4.22 11.39
N PHE A 220 -1.85 5.38 10.87
CA PHE A 220 -1.62 6.56 11.69
C PHE A 220 -2.92 7.10 12.28
N ARG A 221 -4.01 7.14 11.50
CA ARG A 221 -5.31 7.59 12.00
C ARG A 221 -5.87 6.63 13.04
N GLY A 222 -5.79 5.32 12.80
CA GLY A 222 -6.22 4.28 13.74
C GLY A 222 -5.42 4.33 15.04
N PHE A 223 -4.10 4.48 14.96
CA PHE A 223 -3.22 4.57 16.12
C PHE A 223 -3.50 5.82 16.96
N VAL A 224 -3.70 6.99 16.32
CA VAL A 224 -4.00 8.24 17.03
C VAL A 224 -5.38 8.22 17.71
N VAL A 225 -6.40 7.63 17.06
CA VAL A 225 -7.72 7.50 17.67
C VAL A 225 -7.70 6.50 18.83
N ALA A 226 -7.09 5.33 18.61
CA ALA A 226 -6.97 4.31 19.66
C ALA A 226 -6.22 4.86 20.88
N THR A 227 -5.07 5.52 20.70
CA THR A 227 -4.33 6.10 21.84
C THR A 227 -5.14 7.14 22.61
N LYS A 228 -5.92 8.00 21.93
CA LYS A 228 -6.80 8.97 22.62
C LYS A 228 -7.89 8.28 23.44
N GLU A 229 -8.51 7.23 22.90
CA GLU A 229 -9.53 6.47 23.62
C GLU A 229 -8.93 5.69 24.80
N TYR A 230 -7.79 5.02 24.61
CA TYR A 230 -7.06 4.35 25.69
C TYR A 230 -6.68 5.31 26.82
N VAL A 231 -6.14 6.50 26.49
CA VAL A 231 -5.78 7.50 27.51
C VAL A 231 -7.01 8.02 28.25
N LYS A 232 -8.13 8.24 27.56
CA LYS A 232 -9.38 8.70 28.20
C LYS A 232 -9.95 7.63 29.14
N THR A 233 -9.95 6.38 28.71
CA THR A 233 -10.38 5.24 29.53
C THR A 233 -9.47 5.07 30.74
N PHE A 234 -8.14 5.17 30.57
CA PHE A 234 -7.19 5.06 31.67
C PHE A 234 -7.37 6.17 32.72
N LYS A 235 -7.53 7.43 32.28
CA LYS A 235 -7.85 8.55 33.19
C LYS A 235 -9.16 8.35 33.94
N THR A 236 -10.17 7.75 33.29
CA THR A 236 -11.45 7.45 33.93
C THR A 236 -11.27 6.39 35.01
N TYR A 237 -10.50 5.34 34.72
CA TYR A 237 -10.15 4.31 35.70
C TYR A 237 -9.36 4.88 36.89
N GLU A 238 -8.39 5.77 36.64
CA GLU A 238 -7.60 6.41 37.69
C GLU A 238 -8.48 7.29 38.61
N ASN A 239 -9.40 8.07 38.03
CA ASN A 239 -10.35 8.86 38.82
C ASN A 239 -11.28 7.97 39.67
N VAL A 240 -11.79 6.89 39.09
CA VAL A 240 -12.65 5.93 39.81
C VAL A 240 -11.88 5.23 40.92
N TRP A 241 -10.61 4.86 40.69
CA TRP A 241 -9.74 4.28 41.70
C TRP A 241 -9.51 5.24 42.87
N ASN A 242 -9.18 6.49 42.58
CA ASN A 242 -8.95 7.51 43.61
C ASN A 242 -10.23 7.81 44.42
N GLU A 243 -11.39 7.88 43.75
CA GLU A 243 -12.68 8.05 44.43
C GLU A 243 -13.00 6.84 45.33
N LEU A 244 -12.79 5.63 44.83
CA LEU A 244 -13.00 4.39 45.58
C LEU A 244 -12.09 4.32 46.81
N GLN A 245 -10.79 4.58 46.63
CA GLN A 245 -9.81 4.57 47.72
C GLN A 245 -10.15 5.62 48.78
N SER A 246 -10.52 6.84 48.35
CA SER A 246 -10.98 7.88 49.28
C SER A 246 -12.21 7.46 50.07
N LYS A 247 -13.20 6.82 49.42
CA LYS A 247 -14.42 6.34 50.09
C LYS A 247 -14.15 5.18 51.06
N LEU A 248 -13.23 4.28 50.71
CA LEU A 248 -12.81 3.19 51.58
C LEU A 248 -12.06 3.70 52.81
N ASP A 249 -11.15 4.64 52.63
CA ASP A 249 -10.44 5.29 53.75
C ASP A 249 -11.42 6.05 54.67
N GLU A 250 -12.41 6.75 54.09
CA GLU A 250 -13.47 7.44 54.83
C GLU A 250 -14.33 6.46 55.63
N LEU A 251 -14.65 5.30 55.05
CA LEU A 251 -15.39 4.23 55.71
C LEU A 251 -14.56 3.60 56.85
N GLN A 252 -13.29 3.26 56.60
CA GLN A 252 -12.39 2.69 57.61
C GLN A 252 -12.22 3.61 58.83
N LYS A 253 -12.15 4.93 58.63
CA LYS A 253 -12.06 5.90 59.73
C LYS A 253 -13.35 6.02 60.54
N ARG A 254 -14.51 5.85 59.92
CA ARG A 254 -15.81 6.02 60.59
C ARG A 254 -16.41 4.72 61.14
N VAL A 255 -15.88 3.56 60.74
CA VAL A 255 -16.48 2.25 61.05
C VAL A 255 -16.67 2.00 62.55
N ASP A 256 -15.84 2.59 63.41
CA ASP A 256 -15.93 2.48 64.87
C ASP A 256 -17.18 3.15 65.45
N ASN A 257 -17.74 4.13 64.73
CA ASN A 257 -18.93 4.87 65.14
C ASN A 257 -20.21 4.39 64.44
N LEU A 258 -20.10 3.41 63.53
CA LEU A 258 -21.24 2.91 62.77
C LEU A 258 -21.89 1.70 63.45
N SER A 259 -23.19 1.57 63.24
CA SER A 259 -23.97 0.38 63.61
C SER A 259 -23.72 -0.78 62.65
N SER A 260 -24.13 -2.00 63.04
CA SER A 260 -24.04 -3.20 62.18
C SER A 260 -24.65 -2.99 60.80
N GLU A 261 -25.84 -2.36 60.78
CA GLU A 261 -26.67 -2.16 59.60
C GLU A 261 -26.10 -1.06 58.70
N ASP A 262 -25.51 -0.02 59.28
CA ASP A 262 -24.90 1.07 58.50
C ASP A 262 -23.59 0.61 57.84
N ILE A 263 -22.82 -0.26 58.49
CA ILE A 263 -21.61 -0.88 57.90
C ILE A 263 -22.00 -1.73 56.68
N GLU A 264 -22.99 -2.62 56.83
CA GLU A 264 -23.49 -3.43 55.71
C GLU A 264 -24.00 -2.56 54.56
N ARG A 265 -24.79 -1.53 54.87
CA ARG A 265 -25.37 -0.62 53.86
C ARG A 265 -24.29 0.10 53.07
N GLU A 266 -23.27 0.63 53.74
CA GLU A 266 -22.19 1.36 53.06
C GLU A 266 -21.28 0.43 52.25
N VAL A 267 -20.94 -0.75 52.78
CA VAL A 267 -20.13 -1.73 52.04
C VAL A 267 -20.90 -2.26 50.82
N ASN A 268 -22.19 -2.56 50.96
CA ASN A 268 -23.03 -2.97 49.83
C ASN A 268 -23.16 -1.85 48.80
N ARG A 269 -23.32 -0.59 49.22
CA ARG A 269 -23.35 0.55 48.29
C ARG A 269 -22.05 0.70 47.50
N LEU A 270 -20.89 0.52 48.14
CA LEU A 270 -19.59 0.54 47.46
C LEU A 270 -19.44 -0.66 46.51
N SER A 271 -19.90 -1.84 46.92
CA SER A 271 -19.89 -3.07 46.11
C SER A 271 -20.81 -2.96 44.88
N GLU A 272 -22.01 -2.38 45.02
CA GLU A 272 -22.91 -2.14 43.89
C GLU A 272 -22.33 -1.12 42.92
N LYS A 273 -21.78 -0.02 43.43
CA LYS A 273 -21.24 1.07 42.59
C LYS A 273 -19.95 0.68 41.87
N TYR A 274 -19.05 -0.08 42.51
CA TYR A 274 -17.71 -0.34 41.99
C TYR A 274 -17.35 -1.82 41.83
N GLY A 275 -18.16 -2.75 42.33
CA GLY A 275 -17.85 -4.19 42.33
C GLY A 275 -17.83 -4.83 40.95
N ALA A 276 -18.36 -4.18 39.92
CA ALA A 276 -18.17 -4.59 38.53
C ALA A 276 -16.73 -4.33 38.03
N LEU A 277 -16.09 -3.27 38.54
CA LEU A 277 -14.72 -2.90 38.20
C LEU A 277 -13.69 -3.54 39.15
N TYR A 278 -14.07 -3.75 40.42
CA TYR A 278 -13.21 -4.28 41.48
C TYR A 278 -13.90 -5.43 42.24
N PRO A 279 -13.73 -6.69 41.79
CA PRO A 279 -14.39 -7.86 42.38
C PRO A 279 -14.15 -8.02 43.89
N LYS A 280 -12.99 -7.59 44.41
CA LYS A 280 -12.66 -7.61 45.84
C LYS A 280 -13.67 -6.87 46.72
N LEU A 281 -14.40 -5.88 46.19
CA LEU A 281 -15.46 -5.21 46.93
C LEU A 281 -16.69 -6.09 47.15
N LYS A 282 -16.99 -6.98 46.20
CA LYS A 282 -18.04 -7.99 46.36
C LYS A 282 -17.63 -9.00 47.44
N ASP A 283 -16.36 -9.39 47.44
CA ASP A 283 -15.81 -10.26 48.49
C ASP A 283 -15.87 -9.58 49.86
N LEU A 284 -15.52 -8.29 49.93
CA LEU A 284 -15.66 -7.50 51.16
C LEU A 284 -17.12 -7.45 51.63
N ALA A 285 -18.06 -7.16 50.74
CA ALA A 285 -19.48 -7.14 51.06
C ALA A 285 -19.97 -8.49 51.60
N PHE A 286 -19.53 -9.59 50.98
CA PHE A 286 -19.86 -10.93 51.43
C PHE A 286 -19.25 -11.24 52.82
N GLN A 287 -17.98 -10.90 53.04
CA GLN A 287 -17.31 -11.09 54.33
C GLN A 287 -17.96 -10.27 55.46
N VAL A 288 -18.40 -9.05 55.16
CA VAL A 288 -19.11 -8.19 56.12
C VAL A 288 -20.49 -8.75 56.44
N LEU A 289 -21.19 -9.33 55.46
CA LEU A 289 -22.49 -9.97 55.67
C LEU A 289 -22.38 -11.24 56.54
N ASP A 290 -21.33 -12.05 56.33
CA ASP A 290 -21.10 -13.30 57.06
C ASP A 290 -20.59 -13.07 58.50
N ALA A 291 -19.92 -11.94 58.75
CA ALA A 291 -19.38 -11.58 60.06
C ALA A 291 -20.48 -11.32 61.11
N LYS A 292 -20.57 -12.16 62.13
CA LYS A 292 -21.53 -12.02 63.24
C LYS A 292 -21.10 -10.95 64.23
N GLY A 293 -21.93 -9.93 64.42
CA GLY A 293 -21.73 -8.86 65.39
C GLY A 293 -20.89 -7.69 64.87
N VAL A 294 -21.11 -6.51 65.45
CA VAL A 294 -20.55 -5.24 64.97
C VAL A 294 -19.01 -5.23 64.99
N GLU A 295 -18.39 -5.78 66.04
CA GLU A 295 -16.93 -5.79 66.19
C GLU A 295 -16.22 -6.61 65.10
N ASN A 296 -16.79 -7.75 64.70
CA ASN A 296 -16.23 -8.56 63.64
C ASN A 296 -16.34 -7.86 62.28
N LYS A 297 -17.47 -7.19 62.00
CA LYS A 297 -17.65 -6.39 60.79
C LYS A 297 -16.67 -5.22 60.71
N ARG A 298 -16.46 -4.52 61.82
CA ARG A 298 -15.44 -3.45 61.93
C ARG A 298 -14.05 -3.95 61.59
N LYS A 299 -13.68 -5.11 62.14
CA LYS A 299 -12.39 -5.74 61.88
C LYS A 299 -12.19 -6.07 60.40
N VAL A 300 -13.18 -6.70 59.77
CA VAL A 300 -13.15 -7.03 58.34
C VAL A 300 -12.93 -5.78 57.47
N VAL A 301 -13.68 -4.70 57.74
CA VAL A 301 -13.54 -3.44 56.99
C VAL A 301 -12.18 -2.77 57.20
N LYS A 302 -11.64 -2.79 58.43
CA LYS A 302 -10.32 -2.21 58.76
C LYS A 302 -9.15 -2.98 58.15
N GLU A 303 -9.26 -4.30 58.08
CA GLU A 303 -8.20 -5.16 57.54
C GLU A 303 -8.23 -5.23 56.01
N PHE A 304 -9.32 -4.79 55.38
CA PHE A 304 -9.46 -4.78 53.93
C PHE A 304 -8.45 -3.86 53.25
N LYS A 305 -7.76 -4.41 52.24
CA LYS A 305 -6.82 -3.69 51.37
C LYS A 305 -7.20 -3.95 49.91
N LEU A 306 -7.30 -2.86 49.16
CA LEU A 306 -7.55 -2.84 47.71
C LEU A 306 -6.41 -3.53 46.93
#